data_AF-A0A1F4JLN4-F1
#
_entry.id   AF-A0A1F4JLN4-F1
#
_cell.length_a   1.000
_cell.length_b   1.000
_cell.length_c   1.000
_cell.angle_alpha   90.00
_cell.angle_beta   90.00
_cell.angle_gamma   90.00
#
_symmetry.space_group_name_H-M   'P 1'
#
loop_
_entity.id
_entity.type
_entity.pdbx_description
1 polymer ?
#
loop_
_entity_poly.entity_id
_entity_poly.type
_entity_poly.pdbx_seq_one_letter_code
_entity_poly.pdbx_strand_id
1 'polypeptide(L)'
;MLEILLMAWCVWVSLNLALILVASFLIKPNQPCFTGLVVIIPTWLYDVLDQAEIDAVIAHEHGHRYHGHVWENFLRLCVFMPQTDERRREQEFEADHYAEVRGHRQALASALLKFPGRAPDRQRVEKLTSKT
;
A
#
# COMPACT_ATOMS: atom_id res chain seq x y z
N MET A 1 -17.12 32.69 12.94
CA MET A 1 -15.75 32.27 12.55
C MET A 1 -15.56 30.77 12.69
N LEU A 2 -15.79 30.18 13.87
CA LEU A 2 -15.66 28.72 14.08
C LEU A 2 -16.54 27.90 13.13
N GLU A 3 -17.81 28.28 12.95
CA GLU A 3 -18.73 27.59 12.02
C GLU A 3 -18.20 27.56 10.58
N ILE A 4 -17.64 28.67 10.11
CA ILE A 4 -17.05 28.78 8.77
C ILE A 4 -15.85 27.84 8.63
N LEU A 5 -14.98 27.80 9.66
CA LEU A 5 -13.83 26.90 9.67
C LEU A 5 -14.25 25.42 9.69
N LEU A 6 -15.29 25.07 10.48
CA LEU A 6 -15.84 23.71 10.52
C LEU A 6 -16.46 23.31 9.18
N MET A 7 -17.22 24.19 8.54
CA MET A 7 -17.77 23.92 7.20
C MET A 7 -16.66 23.71 6.16
N ALA A 8 -15.64 24.58 6.15
CA ALA A 8 -14.50 24.43 5.26
C ALA A 8 -13.77 23.10 5.49
N TRP A 9 -13.59 22.70 6.75
CA TRP A 9 -13.00 21.41 7.11
C TRP A 9 -13.89 20.22 6.67
N CYS A 10 -15.21 20.29 6.87
CA CYS A 10 -16.13 19.25 6.41
C CYS A 10 -16.09 19.09 4.87
N VAL A 11 -16.02 20.19 4.13
CA VAL A 11 -15.84 20.18 2.67
C VAL A 11 -14.51 19.53 2.29
N TRP A 12 -13.42 19.88 2.98
CA TRP A 12 -12.10 19.28 2.78
C TRP A 12 -12.11 17.76 2.98
N VAL A 13 -12.66 17.28 4.10
CA VAL A 13 -12.76 15.84 4.41
C VAL A 13 -13.61 15.12 3.36
N SER A 14 -14.77 15.68 3.02
CA SER A 14 -15.70 15.08 2.06
C SER A 14 -15.11 14.99 0.65
N LEU A 15 -14.40 16.03 0.22
CA LEU A 15 -13.72 16.05 -1.08
C LEU A 15 -12.64 14.97 -1.16
N ASN A 16 -11.80 14.84 -0.12
CA ASN A 16 -10.75 13.82 -0.09
C ASN A 16 -11.30 12.40 -0.05
N LEU A 17 -12.39 12.17 0.70
CA LEU A 17 -13.08 10.88 0.70
C LEU A 17 -13.63 10.55 -0.70
N ALA A 18 -14.30 11.51 -1.34
CA ALA A 18 -14.81 11.34 -2.70
C ALA A 18 -13.68 11.00 -3.69
N LEU A 19 -12.52 11.65 -3.57
CA LEU A 19 -11.35 11.35 -4.40
C LEU A 19 -10.83 9.92 -4.21
N ILE A 20 -10.76 9.40 -2.97
CA ILE A 20 -10.35 8.01 -2.71
C ILE A 20 -11.34 7.01 -3.33
N LEU A 21 -12.64 7.27 -3.17
CA LEU A 21 -13.68 6.41 -3.74
C LEU A 21 -13.62 6.42 -5.27
N VAL A 22 -13.54 7.60 -5.89
CA VAL A 22 -13.43 7.74 -7.34
C VAL A 22 -12.15 7.09 -7.86
N ALA A 23 -11.01 7.33 -7.21
CA ALA A 23 -9.73 6.73 -7.56
C ALA A 23 -9.78 5.19 -7.53
N SER A 24 -10.47 4.61 -6.55
CA SER A 24 -10.61 3.16 -6.40
C SER A 24 -11.31 2.48 -7.58
N PHE A 25 -12.15 3.20 -8.33
CA PHE A 25 -12.89 2.63 -9.46
C PHE A 25 -12.37 3.08 -10.83
N LEU A 26 -11.78 4.28 -10.91
CA LEU A 26 -11.41 4.88 -12.19
C LEU A 26 -9.92 4.77 -12.51
N ILE A 27 -9.06 4.68 -11.50
CA ILE A 27 -7.61 4.62 -11.74
C ILE A 27 -7.20 3.18 -11.99
N LYS A 28 -6.49 2.96 -13.10
CA LYS A 28 -5.84 1.70 -13.43
C LYS A 28 -4.35 1.83 -13.11
N PRO A 29 -3.93 1.46 -11.89
CA PRO A 29 -2.52 1.58 -11.50
C PRO A 29 -1.67 0.65 -12.36
N ASN A 30 -0.46 1.11 -12.68
CA ASN A 30 0.54 0.28 -13.36
C ASN A 30 1.42 -0.51 -12.38
N GLN A 31 1.06 -0.52 -11.10
CA GLN A 31 1.74 -1.25 -10.02
C GLN A 31 0.69 -1.95 -9.17
N PRO A 32 1.03 -3.08 -8.51
CA PRO A 32 0.18 -3.66 -7.48
C PRO A 32 -0.15 -2.60 -6.44
N CYS A 33 -1.44 -2.50 -6.08
CA CYS A 33 -1.83 -1.68 -4.95
C CYS A 33 -3.20 -2.09 -4.39
N PHE A 34 -3.39 -1.79 -3.11
CA PHE A 34 -4.69 -1.67 -2.48
C PHE A 34 -5.21 -0.23 -2.58
N THR A 35 -6.35 0.00 -3.24
CA THR A 35 -6.90 1.35 -3.47
C THR A 35 -7.69 1.92 -2.28
N GLY A 36 -7.81 1.17 -1.19
CA GLY A 36 -8.72 1.46 -0.08
C GLY A 36 -9.99 0.60 -0.10
N LEU A 37 -10.37 0.07 -1.27
CA LEU A 37 -11.52 -0.82 -1.43
C LEU A 37 -11.15 -2.17 -2.05
N VAL A 38 -10.28 -2.16 -3.06
CA VAL A 38 -9.93 -3.34 -3.85
C VAL A 38 -8.43 -3.48 -3.98
N VAL A 39 -7.95 -4.72 -4.04
CA VAL A 39 -6.59 -5.05 -4.45
C VAL A 39 -6.58 -5.13 -5.97
N ILE A 40 -5.65 -4.42 -6.60
CA ILE A 40 -5.46 -4.41 -8.04
C ILE A 40 -4.09 -4.98 -8.36
N ILE A 41 -4.07 -6.03 -9.18
CA ILE A 41 -2.85 -6.61 -9.74
C ILE A 41 -2.85 -6.34 -11.25
N PRO A 42 -1.89 -5.55 -11.76
CA PRO A 42 -1.77 -5.31 -13.20
C PRO A 42 -1.52 -6.62 -13.97
N THR A 43 -2.16 -6.78 -15.12
CA THR A 43 -2.09 -8.04 -15.91
C THR A 43 -0.68 -8.36 -16.39
N TRP A 44 0.11 -7.34 -16.70
CA TRP A 44 1.50 -7.50 -17.15
C TRP A 44 2.39 -8.15 -16.07
N LEU A 45 2.00 -8.10 -14.79
CA LEU A 45 2.76 -8.70 -13.70
C LEU A 45 2.81 -10.23 -13.82
N TYR A 46 1.75 -10.84 -14.36
CA TYR A 46 1.68 -12.27 -14.61
C TYR A 46 2.64 -12.74 -15.71
N ASP A 47 3.16 -11.82 -16.53
CA ASP A 47 4.17 -12.14 -17.55
C ASP A 47 5.59 -12.18 -16.97
N VAL A 48 5.79 -11.67 -15.75
CA VAL A 48 7.12 -11.49 -15.12
C VAL A 48 7.28 -12.30 -13.83
N LEU A 49 6.19 -12.49 -13.09
CA LEU A 49 6.18 -13.25 -11.84
C LEU A 49 5.59 -14.65 -12.03
N ASP A 50 6.13 -15.60 -11.29
CA ASP A 50 5.49 -16.91 -11.14
C ASP A 50 4.27 -16.84 -10.20
N GLN A 51 3.51 -17.93 -10.12
CA GLN A 51 2.28 -17.94 -9.31
C GLN A 51 2.56 -17.72 -7.82
N ALA A 52 3.66 -18.24 -7.28
CA ALA A 52 3.97 -18.09 -5.86
C ALA A 52 4.33 -16.63 -5.52
N GLU A 53 5.03 -15.96 -6.43
CA GLU A 53 5.35 -14.54 -6.36
C GLU A 53 4.11 -13.65 -6.49
N ILE A 54 3.19 -13.98 -7.41
CA ILE A 54 1.89 -13.30 -7.52
C ILE A 54 1.10 -13.44 -6.22
N ASP A 55 0.98 -14.66 -5.69
CA ASP A 55 0.26 -14.91 -4.44
C ASP A 55 0.89 -14.15 -3.27
N ALA A 56 2.23 -14.03 -3.26
CA ALA A 56 2.96 -13.24 -2.27
C ALA A 56 2.69 -11.74 -2.37
N VAL A 57 2.64 -11.18 -3.60
CA VAL A 57 2.26 -9.78 -3.83
C VAL A 57 0.81 -9.55 -3.40
N ILE A 58 -0.12 -10.43 -3.75
CA ILE A 58 -1.52 -10.34 -3.30
C ILE A 58 -1.62 -10.38 -1.77
N ALA A 59 -0.85 -11.26 -1.12
CA ALA A 59 -0.80 -11.32 0.34
C ALA A 59 -0.25 -10.01 0.96
N HIS A 60 0.77 -9.40 0.33
CA HIS A 60 1.29 -8.09 0.73
C HIS A 60 0.21 -6.99 0.59
N GLU A 61 -0.51 -6.93 -0.52
CA GLU A 61 -1.60 -5.97 -0.72
C GLU A 61 -2.76 -6.18 0.27
N HIS A 62 -3.05 -7.44 0.63
CA HIS A 62 -3.96 -7.74 1.73
C HIS A 62 -3.44 -7.26 3.09
N GLY A 63 -2.12 -7.20 3.28
CA GLY A 63 -1.49 -6.57 4.43
C GLY A 63 -1.83 -5.08 4.52
N HIS A 64 -1.72 -4.35 3.41
CA HIS A 64 -2.15 -2.95 3.36
C HIS A 64 -3.63 -2.76 3.71
N ARG A 65 -4.49 -3.69 3.26
CA ARG A 65 -5.91 -3.70 3.64
C ARG A 65 -6.11 -4.01 5.12
N TYR A 66 -5.43 -5.02 5.65
CA TYR A 66 -5.56 -5.48 7.04
C TYR A 66 -5.17 -4.39 8.03
N HIS A 67 -4.08 -3.67 7.76
CA HIS A 67 -3.61 -2.57 8.60
C HIS A 67 -4.29 -1.22 8.30
N GLY A 68 -5.11 -1.15 7.23
CA GLY A 68 -5.88 0.05 6.91
C GLY A 68 -5.02 1.24 6.46
N HIS A 69 -3.86 1.01 5.83
CA HIS A 69 -2.90 2.07 5.51
C HIS A 69 -3.51 3.23 4.70
N VAL A 70 -4.36 2.93 3.71
CA VAL A 70 -5.04 3.97 2.92
C VAL A 70 -5.96 4.84 3.80
N TRP A 71 -6.67 4.21 4.74
CA TRP A 71 -7.58 4.90 5.65
C TRP A 71 -6.83 5.69 6.71
N GLU A 72 -5.72 5.17 7.22
CA GLU A 72 -4.83 5.92 8.10
C GLU A 72 -4.26 7.15 7.40
N ASN A 73 -3.76 7.00 6.17
CA ASN A 73 -3.25 8.10 5.36
C ASN A 73 -4.35 9.15 5.09
N PHE A 74 -5.59 8.71 4.84
CA PHE A 74 -6.74 9.60 4.74
C PHE A 74 -7.02 10.38 6.03
N LEU A 75 -7.04 9.70 7.19
CA LEU A 75 -7.28 10.38 8.48
C LEU A 75 -6.19 11.41 8.79
N ARG A 76 -4.92 11.10 8.47
CA ARG A 76 -3.79 12.03 8.61
C ARG A 76 -3.96 13.24 7.69
N LEU A 77 -4.39 13.04 6.45
CA LEU A 77 -4.70 14.13 5.51
C LEU A 77 -5.85 15.03 6.01
N CYS A 78 -6.88 14.46 6.61
CA CYS A 78 -8.00 15.19 7.20
C CYS A 78 -7.57 16.14 8.33
N VAL A 79 -6.44 15.87 8.98
CA VAL A 79 -5.85 16.72 10.02
C VAL A 79 -4.58 17.43 9.58
N PHE A 80 -4.35 17.53 8.26
CA PHE A 80 -3.20 18.20 7.64
C PHE A 80 -1.83 17.66 8.08
N MET A 81 -1.77 16.38 8.44
CA MET A 81 -0.52 15.71 8.78
C MET A 81 0.05 15.03 7.54
N PRO A 82 1.21 15.48 7.01
CA PRO A 82 1.79 14.93 5.80
C PRO A 82 2.30 13.50 6.00
N GLN A 83 2.27 12.70 4.94
CA GLN A 83 2.94 11.40 4.93
C GLN A 83 4.46 11.60 4.90
N THR A 84 5.16 10.98 5.84
CA THR A 84 6.63 10.97 5.89
C THR A 84 7.16 9.70 5.21
N ASP A 85 8.38 9.77 4.70
CA ASP A 85 9.05 8.59 4.14
C ASP A 85 9.22 7.48 5.18
N GLU A 86 9.39 7.84 6.45
CA GLU A 86 9.45 6.90 7.57
C GLU A 86 8.15 6.12 7.74
N ARG A 87 7.00 6.81 7.86
CA ARG A 87 5.71 6.11 7.99
C ARG A 87 5.41 5.27 6.76
N ARG A 88 5.77 5.76 5.57
CA ARG A 88 5.62 4.97 4.33
C ARG A 88 6.43 3.67 4.41
N ARG A 89 7.69 3.71 4.86
CA ARG A 89 8.51 2.51 5.05
C ARG A 89 7.92 1.55 6.08
N GLU A 90 7.39 2.07 7.20
CA GLU A 90 6.74 1.24 8.21
C GLU A 90 5.52 0.51 7.64
N GLN A 91 4.68 1.20 6.87
CA GLN A 91 3.52 0.60 6.19
C GLN A 91 3.95 -0.53 5.22
N GLU A 92 5.05 -0.36 4.47
CA GLU A 92 5.60 -1.42 3.64
C GLU A 92 6.05 -2.63 4.48
N PHE A 93 6.73 -2.39 5.61
CA PHE A 93 7.18 -3.47 6.50
C PHE A 93 6.04 -4.19 7.21
N GLU A 94 4.97 -3.48 7.59
CA GLU A 94 3.75 -4.07 8.17
C GLU A 94 3.09 -5.02 7.17
N ALA A 95 2.98 -4.61 5.90
CA ALA A 95 2.43 -5.44 4.84
C ALA A 95 3.34 -6.62 4.45
N ASP A 96 4.66 -6.41 4.40
CA ASP A 96 5.63 -7.49 4.20
C ASP A 96 5.55 -8.53 5.33
N HIS A 97 5.42 -8.07 6.58
CA HIS A 97 5.27 -8.97 7.72
C HIS A 97 3.95 -9.75 7.65
N TYR A 98 2.86 -9.11 7.22
CA TYR A 98 1.58 -9.79 7.01
C TYR A 98 1.69 -10.94 5.99
N ALA A 99 2.43 -10.75 4.90
CA ALA A 99 2.71 -11.79 3.92
C ALA A 99 3.68 -12.86 4.47
N GLU A 100 4.71 -12.45 5.21
CA GLU A 100 5.69 -13.32 5.85
C GLU A 100 5.03 -14.36 6.76
N VAL A 101 4.15 -13.93 7.67
CA VAL A 101 3.47 -14.84 8.62
C VAL A 101 2.52 -15.83 7.95
N ARG A 102 2.22 -15.63 6.67
CA ARG A 102 1.41 -16.52 5.83
C ARG A 102 2.25 -17.44 4.93
N GLY A 103 3.57 -17.46 5.12
CA GLY A 103 4.47 -18.35 4.38
C GLY A 103 4.95 -17.79 3.04
N HIS A 104 4.61 -16.54 2.70
CA HIS A 104 4.97 -15.94 1.41
C HIS A 104 6.34 -15.26 1.38
N ARG A 105 7.14 -15.42 2.45
CA ARG A 105 8.38 -14.67 2.68
C ARG A 105 9.39 -14.76 1.53
N GLN A 106 9.74 -15.98 1.10
CA GLN A 106 10.76 -16.20 0.06
C GLN A 106 10.27 -15.72 -1.32
N ALA A 107 9.01 -16.02 -1.65
CA ALA A 107 8.38 -15.60 -2.89
C ALA A 107 8.26 -14.07 -2.96
N LEU A 108 7.92 -13.40 -1.85
CA LEU A 108 7.87 -11.94 -1.80
C LEU A 108 9.26 -11.31 -2.01
N ALA A 109 10.29 -11.86 -1.38
CA ALA A 109 11.66 -11.40 -1.59
C ALA A 109 12.11 -11.58 -3.06
N SER A 110 11.77 -12.72 -3.68
CA SER A 110 12.03 -12.99 -5.10
C SER A 110 11.29 -12.00 -6.01
N ALA A 111 10.01 -11.75 -5.76
CA ALA A 111 9.21 -10.77 -6.51
C ALA A 111 9.82 -9.36 -6.43
N LEU A 112 10.24 -8.91 -5.24
CA LEU A 112 10.89 -7.61 -5.05
C LEU A 112 12.23 -7.50 -5.79
N LEU A 113 12.99 -8.59 -5.92
CA LEU A 113 14.23 -8.60 -6.68
C LEU A 113 14.00 -8.47 -8.20
N LYS A 114 12.89 -9.01 -8.71
CA LYS A 114 12.46 -8.86 -10.11
C LYS A 114 11.89 -7.46 -10.40
N PHE A 115 11.42 -6.77 -9.36
CA PHE A 115 10.92 -5.40 -9.42
C PHE A 115 11.70 -4.44 -8.52
N PRO A 116 12.95 -4.07 -8.89
CA PRO A 116 13.69 -3.04 -8.16
C PRO A 116 13.10 -1.67 -8.51
N GLY A 117 11.95 -1.34 -7.92
CA GLY A 117 11.23 -0.12 -8.22
C GLY A 117 11.81 1.10 -7.53
N ARG A 118 12.32 0.98 -6.30
CA ARG A 118 12.85 2.11 -5.50
C ARG A 118 13.92 1.64 -4.49
N ALA A 119 14.81 2.56 -4.08
CA ALA A 119 15.81 2.33 -3.01
C ALA A 119 15.28 1.64 -1.72
N PRO A 120 14.06 1.92 -1.22
CA PRO A 120 13.46 1.18 -0.10
C PRO A 120 13.24 -0.32 -0.33
N ASP A 121 13.21 -0.82 -1.58
CA ASP A 121 12.99 -2.24 -1.86
C ASP A 121 14.20 -3.11 -1.46
N ARG A 122 15.42 -2.54 -1.44
CA ARG A 122 16.60 -3.27 -0.94
C ARG A 122 16.51 -3.59 0.54
N GLN A 123 16.08 -2.62 1.36
CA GLN A 123 15.92 -2.82 2.81
C GLN A 123 14.83 -3.87 3.12
N ARG A 124 13.75 -3.88 2.32
CA ARG A 124 12.70 -4.89 2.42
C ARG A 124 13.23 -6.29 2.09
N VAL A 125 13.96 -6.43 0.98
CA VAL A 125 14.61 -7.69 0.61
C VAL A 125 15.62 -8.15 1.67
N GLU A 126 16.46 -7.25 2.19
CA GLU A 126 17.40 -7.56 3.27
C GLU A 126 16.68 -8.07 4.53
N LYS A 127 15.58 -7.42 4.93
CA LYS A 127 14.77 -7.86 6.08
C LYS A 127 14.11 -9.21 5.86
N LEU A 128 13.59 -9.44 4.65
CA LEU A 128 12.98 -10.72 4.27
C LEU A 128 14.00 -11.84 4.10
N THR A 129 15.26 -11.56 3.80
CA THR A 129 16.30 -12.60 3.62
C THR A 129 17.11 -12.86 4.90
N SER A 130 17.26 -11.88 5.80
CA SER A 130 18.14 -11.97 6.99
C SER A 130 17.65 -12.83 8.16
N LYS A 131 16.34 -13.06 8.36
CA LYS A 131 15.84 -13.90 9.47
C LYS A 131 15.88 -15.41 9.15
N THR A 132 16.99 -15.96 8.67
CA THR A 132 17.16 -17.43 8.56
C THR A 132 17.33 -18.07 9.92
#